data_AF-A0A0C4EZQ4-F1
#
_entry.id   AF-A0A0C4EZQ4-F1
#
_cell.length_a   1.000
_cell.length_b   1.000
_cell.length_c   1.000
_cell.angle_alpha   90.00
_cell.angle_beta   90.00
_cell.angle_gamma   90.00
#
_symmetry.space_group_name_H-M   'P 1'
#
loop_
_entity.id
_entity.type
_entity.pdbx_description
1 polymer ?
#
loop_
_entity_poly.entity_id
_entity_poly.type
_entity_poly.pdbx_seq_one_letter_code
_entity_poly.pdbx_strand_id
1 'polypeptide(L)'
;MAALSSGIVTLTLVLLLLSIQTNAWRSTHGKTQNQHTKAAAKLKYANTHSGYSSIANYQSSMVVPRPPTLNAGPSYLPQPPVPIIANPVPISHPPASQGGAAISEMAQNFVDEHNKVRNVYGVPQLTWNPQLIPSAHRLAAACAFRHTDNNPYGENIAAGQTSPQEVVSQWVEGPEEKLAWNPKNPQDSHFTQVVWEATRELGCAVTSCPTMVGVSLPQSPIQFWVCEYNPSGNVETLYLKNVHALAGGKPSRR
;
A
#
# COMPACT_ATOMS: atom_id res chain seq x y z
N MET A 1 35.16 -53.66 48.06
CA MET A 1 35.06 -52.62 47.02
C MET A 1 33.97 -53.01 46.03
N ALA A 2 32.75 -52.53 46.24
CA ALA A 2 31.63 -52.59 45.29
C ALA A 2 30.54 -51.62 45.81
N ALA A 3 29.73 -51.08 44.91
CA ALA A 3 28.60 -50.16 45.15
C ALA A 3 28.90 -48.65 45.16
N LEU A 4 29.34 -48.09 44.03
CA LEU A 4 29.15 -46.65 43.73
C LEU A 4 28.85 -46.34 42.24
N SER A 5 28.58 -47.32 41.36
CA SER A 5 28.36 -47.06 39.92
C SER A 5 26.90 -46.98 39.46
N SER A 6 25.92 -47.38 40.27
CA SER A 6 24.51 -47.49 39.83
C SER A 6 23.70 -46.19 39.95
N GLY A 7 24.15 -45.20 40.72
CA GLY A 7 23.40 -43.96 40.96
C GLY A 7 23.60 -42.87 39.89
N ILE A 8 24.72 -42.89 39.18
CA ILE A 8 25.05 -41.88 38.16
C ILE A 8 24.36 -42.21 36.82
N VAL A 9 24.23 -43.50 36.50
CA VAL A 9 23.56 -43.97 35.28
C VAL A 9 22.04 -43.71 35.35
N THR A 10 21.42 -43.81 36.53
CA THR A 10 19.99 -43.53 36.69
C THR A 10 19.69 -42.03 36.64
N LEU A 11 20.52 -41.18 37.23
CA LEU A 11 20.31 -39.73 37.22
C LEU A 11 20.50 -39.12 35.81
N THR A 12 21.47 -39.62 35.04
CA THR A 12 21.69 -39.18 33.66
C THR A 12 20.56 -39.61 32.72
N LEU A 13 20.00 -40.82 32.91
CA LEU A 13 18.85 -41.30 32.14
C LEU A 13 17.58 -40.48 32.44
N VAL A 14 17.35 -40.10 33.70
CA VAL A 14 16.20 -39.28 34.11
C VAL A 14 16.30 -37.86 33.54
N LEU A 15 17.48 -37.25 33.52
CA LEU A 15 17.70 -35.92 32.92
C LEU A 15 17.56 -35.94 31.38
N LEU A 16 17.96 -37.03 30.71
CA LEU A 16 17.75 -37.18 29.27
C LEU A 16 16.26 -37.30 28.93
N LEU A 17 15.49 -38.06 29.71
CA LEU A 17 14.05 -38.22 29.51
C LEU A 17 13.27 -36.93 29.76
N LEU A 18 13.64 -36.14 30.79
CA LEU A 18 13.07 -34.81 31.04
C LEU A 18 13.40 -33.81 29.92
N SER A 19 14.60 -33.89 29.33
CA SER A 19 15.01 -33.04 28.20
C SER A 19 14.26 -33.39 26.90
N ILE A 20 13.97 -34.68 26.68
CA ILE A 20 13.17 -35.13 25.52
C ILE A 20 11.70 -34.70 25.68
N GLN A 21 11.13 -34.80 26.89
CA GLN A 21 9.74 -34.38 27.14
C GLN A 21 9.56 -32.87 26.99
N THR A 22 10.51 -32.05 27.47
CA THR A 22 10.44 -30.58 27.33
C THR A 22 10.59 -30.10 25.89
N ASN A 23 11.44 -30.76 25.09
CA ASN A 23 11.59 -30.46 23.66
C ASN A 23 10.36 -30.88 22.83
N ALA A 24 9.76 -32.02 23.14
CA ALA A 24 8.51 -32.46 22.51
C ALA A 24 7.36 -31.49 22.82
N TRP A 25 7.26 -31.01 24.07
CA TRP A 25 6.27 -30.02 24.51
C TRP A 25 6.46 -28.64 23.84
N ARG A 26 7.71 -28.16 23.69
CA ARG A 26 8.00 -26.91 22.95
C ARG A 26 7.67 -26.99 21.46
N SER A 27 7.93 -28.13 20.82
CA SER A 27 7.68 -28.33 19.38
C SER A 27 6.20 -28.40 19.05
N THR A 28 5.39 -29.04 19.90
CA THR A 28 3.94 -29.16 19.69
C THR A 28 3.20 -27.87 20.01
N HIS A 29 3.52 -27.16 21.11
CA HIS A 29 2.87 -25.90 21.44
C HIS A 29 3.31 -24.70 20.60
N GLY A 30 4.57 -24.66 20.16
CA GLY A 30 5.06 -23.62 19.23
C GLY A 30 4.36 -23.67 17.87
N LYS A 31 3.95 -24.86 17.41
CA LYS A 31 3.19 -25.03 16.16
C LYS A 31 1.71 -24.67 16.31
N THR A 32 1.08 -24.98 17.43
CA THR A 32 -0.35 -24.68 17.65
C THR A 32 -0.61 -23.18 17.79
N GLN A 33 0.21 -22.44 18.55
CA GLN A 33 0.02 -21.00 18.68
C GLN A 33 0.18 -20.25 17.34
N ASN A 34 1.13 -20.67 16.50
CA ASN A 34 1.36 -20.05 15.19
C ASN A 34 0.26 -20.36 14.17
N GLN A 35 -0.48 -21.46 14.36
CA GLN A 35 -1.65 -21.80 13.54
C GLN A 35 -2.91 -21.07 14.02
N HIS A 36 -3.10 -20.94 15.34
CA HIS A 36 -4.22 -20.19 15.90
C HIS A 36 -4.15 -18.69 15.58
N THR A 37 -2.96 -18.07 15.58
CA THR A 37 -2.80 -16.65 15.18
C THR A 37 -3.04 -16.43 13.68
N LYS A 38 -2.57 -17.33 12.81
CA LYS A 38 -2.84 -17.27 11.36
C LYS A 38 -4.31 -17.53 11.01
N ALA A 39 -4.98 -18.43 11.73
CA ALA A 39 -6.41 -18.69 11.56
C ALA A 39 -7.26 -17.51 12.06
N ALA A 40 -6.88 -16.88 13.17
CA ALA A 40 -7.55 -15.69 13.69
C ALA A 40 -7.40 -14.47 12.76
N ALA A 41 -6.23 -14.30 12.12
CA ALA A 41 -6.03 -13.27 11.08
C ALA A 41 -6.89 -13.53 9.83
N LYS A 42 -6.98 -14.78 9.37
CA LYS A 42 -7.88 -15.18 8.26
C LYS A 42 -9.36 -14.96 8.55
N LEU A 43 -9.80 -15.25 9.79
CA LEU A 43 -11.20 -15.05 10.20
C LEU A 43 -11.57 -13.57 10.34
N LYS A 44 -10.65 -12.73 10.84
CA LYS A 44 -10.85 -11.27 10.85
C LYS A 44 -10.91 -10.68 9.44
N TYR A 45 -10.09 -11.19 8.52
CA TYR A 45 -10.12 -10.79 7.10
C TYR A 45 -11.43 -11.21 6.40
N ALA A 46 -11.90 -12.44 6.62
CA ALA A 46 -13.13 -12.93 6.00
C ALA A 46 -14.40 -12.23 6.52
N ASN A 47 -14.46 -11.89 7.81
CA ASN A 47 -15.63 -11.24 8.40
C ASN A 47 -15.79 -9.76 8.00
N THR A 48 -14.76 -9.10 7.47
CA THR A 48 -14.84 -7.71 7.00
C THR A 48 -15.07 -7.57 5.49
N HIS A 49 -14.97 -8.66 4.71
CA HIS A 49 -15.00 -8.62 3.24
C HIS A 49 -16.28 -9.18 2.61
N SER A 50 -17.32 -9.48 3.40
CA SER A 50 -18.61 -9.99 2.87
C SER A 50 -19.42 -8.98 2.03
N GLY A 51 -18.89 -7.78 1.74
CA GLY A 51 -19.62 -6.70 1.05
C GLY A 51 -19.03 -6.21 -0.27
N TYR A 52 -17.93 -6.77 -0.78
CA TYR A 52 -17.37 -6.35 -2.07
C TYR A 52 -18.11 -7.04 -3.22
N SER A 53 -19.26 -6.48 -3.61
CA SER A 53 -19.90 -6.83 -4.88
C SER A 53 -19.19 -6.09 -6.02
N SER A 54 -18.59 -6.85 -6.93
CA SER A 54 -18.00 -6.33 -8.16
C SER A 54 -19.09 -5.87 -9.12
N ILE A 55 -18.88 -4.71 -9.75
CA ILE A 55 -19.56 -4.33 -10.98
C ILE A 55 -18.50 -4.09 -12.04
N ALA A 56 -18.11 -5.19 -12.67
CA ALA A 56 -17.60 -5.18 -14.03
C ALA A 56 -18.76 -4.84 -14.99
N ASN A 57 -18.44 -4.10 -16.06
CA ASN A 57 -19.28 -3.69 -17.19
C ASN A 57 -19.87 -2.28 -17.12
N TYR A 58 -19.09 -1.31 -17.61
CA TYR A 58 -19.66 -0.20 -18.37
C TYR A 58 -18.89 -0.01 -19.67
N GLN A 59 -19.47 -0.48 -20.77
CA GLN A 59 -18.98 -0.24 -22.12
C GLN A 59 -19.22 1.22 -22.51
N SER A 60 -18.15 1.87 -22.99
CA SER A 60 -18.15 3.23 -23.51
C SER A 60 -18.91 3.31 -24.84
N SER A 61 -19.94 4.15 -24.91
CA SER A 61 -20.53 4.59 -26.17
C SER A 61 -20.42 6.12 -26.24
N MET A 62 -19.52 6.59 -27.10
CA MET A 62 -19.20 8.01 -27.27
C MET A 62 -20.22 8.68 -28.19
N VAL A 63 -20.87 9.73 -27.69
CA VAL A 63 -21.39 10.83 -28.53
C VAL A 63 -20.86 12.13 -27.91
N VAL A 64 -19.95 12.79 -28.64
CA VAL A 64 -19.29 14.05 -28.23
C VAL A 64 -20.06 15.23 -28.81
N PRO A 65 -20.53 16.21 -28.02
CA PRO A 65 -20.86 17.53 -28.54
C PRO A 65 -19.60 18.36 -28.79
N ARG A 66 -19.54 19.01 -29.96
CA ARG A 66 -18.51 19.93 -30.42
C ARG A 66 -18.18 21.03 -29.39
N PRO A 67 -16.89 21.40 -29.18
CA PRO A 67 -16.51 22.47 -28.27
C PRO A 67 -16.92 23.86 -28.79
N PRO A 68 -17.28 24.82 -27.91
CA PRO A 68 -17.57 26.19 -28.30
C PRO A 68 -16.29 26.94 -28.70
N THR A 69 -16.43 27.78 -29.73
CA THR A 69 -15.40 28.65 -30.29
C THR A 69 -14.93 29.69 -29.27
N LEU A 70 -13.60 29.84 -29.12
CA LEU A 70 -12.94 30.89 -28.35
C LEU A 70 -13.37 32.28 -28.84
N ASN A 71 -14.01 33.05 -27.96
CA ASN A 71 -14.26 34.47 -28.21
C ASN A 71 -13.13 35.32 -27.62
N ALA A 72 -12.72 36.31 -28.41
CA ALA A 72 -11.61 37.22 -28.16
C ALA A 72 -11.72 37.96 -26.81
N GLY A 73 -10.58 38.11 -26.13
CA GLY A 73 -10.48 38.74 -24.82
C GLY A 73 -10.76 40.25 -24.83
N PRO A 74 -11.11 40.84 -23.67
CA PRO A 74 -11.29 42.27 -23.56
C PRO A 74 -9.96 43.02 -23.51
N SER A 75 -9.89 44.11 -24.26
CA SER A 75 -8.78 45.07 -24.30
C SER A 75 -8.58 45.72 -22.92
N TYR A 76 -7.40 45.58 -22.34
CA TYR A 76 -7.01 46.27 -21.11
C TYR A 76 -6.76 47.76 -21.39
N LEU A 77 -7.54 48.63 -20.76
CA LEU A 77 -7.19 50.05 -20.61
C LEU A 77 -6.12 50.20 -19.52
N PRO A 78 -5.10 51.06 -19.69
CA PRO A 78 -4.08 51.28 -18.68
C PRO A 78 -4.67 51.98 -17.44
N GLN A 79 -4.48 51.38 -16.26
CA GLN A 79 -4.85 51.97 -14.98
C GLN A 79 -3.83 53.03 -14.54
N PRO A 80 -4.27 54.09 -13.82
CA PRO A 80 -3.36 55.11 -13.28
C PRO A 80 -2.44 54.54 -12.19
N PRO A 81 -1.23 55.09 -11.99
CA PRO A 81 -0.28 54.59 -11.01
C PRO A 81 -0.78 54.80 -9.58
N VAL A 82 -0.73 53.72 -8.79
CA VAL A 82 -1.05 53.71 -7.36
C VAL A 82 0.07 54.44 -6.58
N PRO A 83 -0.25 55.31 -5.61
CA PRO A 83 0.77 55.98 -4.79
C PRO A 83 1.57 54.99 -3.94
N ILE A 84 2.89 55.10 -4.00
CA ILE A 84 3.86 54.29 -3.26
C ILE A 84 3.87 54.77 -1.80
N ILE A 85 3.31 53.97 -0.89
CA ILE A 85 3.51 54.17 0.56
C ILE A 85 4.86 53.54 0.92
N ALA A 86 5.79 54.37 1.36
CA ALA A 86 7.09 53.96 1.86
C ALA A 86 6.95 53.24 3.21
N ASN A 87 7.78 52.19 3.37
CA ASN A 87 8.05 51.37 4.56
C ASN A 87 7.17 50.12 4.76
N PRO A 88 7.62 48.93 4.30
CA PRO A 88 7.09 47.68 4.82
C PRO A 88 7.59 47.46 6.25
N VAL A 89 6.64 47.24 7.16
CA VAL A 89 6.88 46.70 8.51
C VAL A 89 7.62 45.36 8.34
N PRO A 90 8.69 45.07 9.11
CA PRO A 90 9.32 43.76 9.06
C PRO A 90 8.36 42.72 9.61
N ILE A 91 7.70 41.98 8.71
CA ILE A 91 7.03 40.72 9.06
C ILE A 91 8.16 39.78 9.45
N SER A 92 8.22 39.47 10.75
CA SER A 92 9.05 38.40 11.30
C SER A 92 8.62 37.08 10.64
N HIS A 93 9.24 36.76 9.52
CA HIS A 93 9.17 35.42 8.95
C HIS A 93 9.80 34.49 9.98
N PRO A 94 9.11 33.44 10.46
CA PRO A 94 9.77 32.38 11.18
C PRO A 94 10.90 31.85 10.29
N PRO A 95 12.10 31.58 10.84
CA PRO A 95 13.23 31.14 10.05
C PRO A 95 12.82 29.88 9.28
N ALA A 96 13.03 29.90 7.97
CA ALA A 96 12.97 28.71 7.13
C ALA A 96 13.87 27.66 7.77
N SER A 97 13.26 26.64 8.38
CA SER A 97 14.00 25.53 8.94
C SER A 97 14.58 24.73 7.78
N GLN A 98 15.83 25.02 7.45
CA GLN A 98 16.74 24.09 6.79
C GLN A 98 16.95 22.91 7.76
N GLY A 99 16.01 21.98 7.76
CA GLY A 99 16.05 20.72 8.46
C GLY A 99 15.31 19.72 7.59
N GLY A 100 15.96 18.64 7.16
CA GLY A 100 15.34 17.62 6.32
C GLY A 100 13.98 17.25 6.92
N ALA A 101 12.90 17.52 6.18
CA ALA A 101 11.56 17.34 6.66
C ALA A 101 11.40 15.88 7.11
N ALA A 102 11.21 15.67 8.41
CA ALA A 102 10.88 14.35 8.93
C ALA A 102 9.63 13.86 8.18
N ILE A 103 9.73 12.70 7.54
CA ILE A 103 8.57 12.08 6.89
C ILE A 103 7.53 11.74 7.96
N SER A 104 6.25 11.91 7.63
CA SER A 104 5.18 11.60 8.58
C SER A 104 5.18 10.12 8.95
N GLU A 105 4.64 9.76 10.12
CA GLU A 105 4.51 8.36 10.52
C GLU A 105 3.74 7.54 9.47
N MET A 106 2.69 8.12 8.88
CA MET A 106 1.95 7.50 7.77
C MET A 106 2.86 7.23 6.55
N ALA A 107 3.68 8.21 6.16
CA ALA A 107 4.60 8.07 5.04
C ALA A 107 5.63 6.96 5.29
N GLN A 108 6.23 6.94 6.48
CA GLN A 108 7.17 5.89 6.89
C GLN A 108 6.50 4.52 6.87
N ASN A 109 5.31 4.39 7.45
CA ASN A 109 4.57 3.13 7.49
C ASN A 109 4.25 2.62 6.07
N PHE A 110 3.81 3.49 5.15
CA PHE A 110 3.59 3.07 3.76
C PHE A 110 4.86 2.53 3.11
N VAL A 111 5.99 3.25 3.23
CA VAL A 111 7.27 2.82 2.66
C VAL A 111 7.72 1.49 3.28
N ASP A 112 7.64 1.35 4.61
CA ASP A 112 8.07 0.16 5.32
C ASP A 112 7.26 -1.08 4.94
N GLU A 113 5.93 -0.95 4.86
CA GLU A 113 5.06 -2.07 4.50
C GLU A 113 5.23 -2.49 3.03
N HIS A 114 5.40 -1.53 2.11
CA HIS A 114 5.77 -1.85 0.73
C HIS A 114 7.13 -2.56 0.68
N ASN A 115 8.12 -2.05 1.40
CA ASN A 115 9.49 -2.58 1.35
C ASN A 115 9.62 -3.95 2.01
N LYS A 116 8.82 -4.26 3.03
CA LYS A 116 8.68 -5.62 3.57
C LYS A 116 8.25 -6.61 2.49
N VAL A 117 7.23 -6.25 1.71
CA VAL A 117 6.73 -7.09 0.61
C VAL A 117 7.77 -7.17 -0.51
N ARG A 118 8.29 -6.04 -0.97
CA ARG A 118 9.25 -5.97 -2.07
C ARG A 118 10.53 -6.77 -1.81
N ASN A 119 11.01 -6.78 -0.56
CA ASN A 119 12.15 -7.60 -0.14
C ASN A 119 11.90 -9.10 -0.35
N VAL A 120 10.67 -9.58 -0.15
CA VAL A 120 10.30 -10.99 -0.38
C VAL A 120 10.44 -11.38 -1.87
N TYR A 121 10.20 -10.44 -2.78
CA TYR A 121 10.35 -10.63 -4.23
C TYR A 121 11.73 -10.18 -4.75
N GLY A 122 12.62 -9.72 -3.85
CA GLY A 122 13.98 -9.26 -4.16
C GLY A 122 14.07 -7.93 -4.91
N VAL A 123 12.95 -7.25 -5.18
CA VAL A 123 12.96 -6.02 -5.99
C VAL A 123 13.45 -4.81 -5.19
N PRO A 124 14.02 -3.77 -5.83
CA PRO A 124 14.57 -2.61 -5.12
C PRO A 124 13.55 -1.93 -4.20
N GLN A 125 14.01 -1.39 -3.07
CA GLN A 125 13.14 -0.67 -2.14
C GLN A 125 12.62 0.64 -2.73
N LEU A 126 11.41 1.03 -2.33
CA LEU A 126 10.84 2.34 -2.63
C LEU A 126 11.33 3.38 -1.64
N THR A 127 11.42 4.62 -2.12
CA THR A 127 11.63 5.82 -1.30
C THR A 127 10.37 6.68 -1.32
N TRP A 128 10.13 7.43 -0.23
CA TRP A 128 9.03 8.39 -0.19
C TRP A 128 9.34 9.59 -1.08
N ASN A 129 8.41 9.98 -1.95
CA ASN A 129 8.51 11.19 -2.77
C ASN A 129 7.33 12.14 -2.50
N PRO A 130 7.55 13.26 -1.78
CA PRO A 130 6.51 14.25 -1.53
C PRO A 130 5.88 14.88 -2.78
N GLN A 131 6.56 14.85 -3.93
CA GLN A 131 6.04 15.42 -5.19
C GLN A 131 4.86 14.64 -5.76
N LEU A 132 4.63 13.39 -5.32
CA LEU A 132 3.51 12.56 -5.75
C LEU A 132 2.23 12.84 -4.93
N ILE A 133 2.37 13.40 -3.72
CA ILE A 133 1.27 13.63 -2.77
C ILE A 133 0.16 14.52 -3.36
N PRO A 134 0.43 15.61 -4.10
CA PRO A 134 -0.63 16.44 -4.67
C PRO A 134 -1.58 15.67 -5.60
N SER A 135 -1.07 14.68 -6.35
CA SER A 135 -1.90 13.82 -7.21
C SER A 135 -2.75 12.88 -6.36
N ALA A 136 -2.11 12.13 -5.45
CA ALA A 136 -2.78 11.22 -4.53
C ALA A 136 -3.90 11.92 -3.74
N HIS A 137 -3.60 13.10 -3.19
CA HIS A 137 -4.55 13.89 -2.39
C HIS A 137 -5.71 14.41 -3.24
N ARG A 138 -5.47 14.80 -4.50
CA ARG A 138 -6.54 15.25 -5.39
C ARG A 138 -7.60 14.16 -5.57
N LEU A 139 -7.18 12.92 -5.80
CA LEU A 139 -8.12 11.81 -5.91
C LEU A 139 -8.76 11.48 -4.56
N ALA A 140 -7.98 11.38 -3.48
CA ALA A 140 -8.49 11.09 -2.14
C ALA A 140 -9.58 12.08 -1.70
N ALA A 141 -9.36 13.37 -1.95
CA ALA A 141 -10.31 14.44 -1.62
C ALA A 141 -11.60 14.41 -2.46
N ALA A 142 -11.60 13.74 -3.62
CA ALA A 142 -12.78 13.62 -4.46
C ALA A 142 -13.80 12.60 -3.90
N CYS A 143 -13.39 11.73 -2.96
CA CYS A 143 -14.24 10.70 -2.38
C CYS A 143 -15.01 9.88 -3.43
N ALA A 144 -14.33 9.53 -4.53
CA ALA A 144 -14.85 8.71 -5.60
C ALA A 144 -13.92 7.51 -5.79
N PHE A 145 -14.45 6.31 -5.59
CA PHE A 145 -13.70 5.06 -5.71
C PHE A 145 -13.51 4.69 -7.20
N ARG A 146 -12.61 5.41 -7.86
CA ARG A 146 -12.20 5.20 -9.25
C ARG A 146 -10.77 5.71 -9.43
N HIS A 147 -10.07 5.15 -10.40
CA HIS A 147 -8.73 5.61 -10.75
C HIS A 147 -8.74 6.98 -11.45
N THR A 148 -7.61 7.67 -11.39
CA THR A 148 -7.40 8.94 -12.12
C THR A 148 -7.19 8.68 -13.61
N ASP A 149 -8.02 9.28 -14.47
CA ASP A 149 -7.87 9.19 -15.92
C ASP A 149 -6.56 9.85 -16.40
N ASN A 150 -5.83 9.18 -17.29
CA ASN A 150 -4.55 9.66 -17.84
C ASN A 150 -3.51 10.03 -16.76
N ASN A 151 -3.50 9.31 -15.63
CA ASN A 151 -2.51 9.53 -14.58
C ASN A 151 -1.09 9.23 -15.09
N PRO A 152 -0.13 10.17 -14.99
CA PRO A 152 1.26 9.92 -15.37
C PRO A 152 1.99 8.97 -14.39
N TYR A 153 1.42 8.71 -13.22
CA TYR A 153 1.94 7.81 -12.21
C TYR A 153 1.20 6.47 -12.22
N GLY A 154 1.79 5.45 -11.61
CA GLY A 154 1.01 4.27 -11.22
C GLY A 154 0.15 4.61 -10.02
N GLU A 155 -1.01 3.97 -9.86
CA GLU A 155 -1.98 4.34 -8.82
C GLU A 155 -2.60 3.10 -8.18
N ASN A 156 -2.56 3.01 -6.86
CA ASN A 156 -3.34 2.05 -6.09
C ASN A 156 -4.31 2.80 -5.17
N ILE A 157 -5.55 2.32 -5.07
CA ILE A 157 -6.58 2.91 -4.21
C ILE A 157 -7.15 1.87 -3.24
N ALA A 158 -7.51 2.30 -2.04
CA ALA A 158 -8.14 1.44 -1.03
C ALA A 158 -9.15 2.24 -0.21
N ALA A 159 -10.19 1.58 0.28
CA ALA A 159 -11.20 2.23 1.08
C ALA A 159 -11.68 1.38 2.26
N GLY A 160 -11.78 2.02 3.42
CA GLY A 160 -12.30 1.41 4.64
C GLY A 160 -11.26 0.81 5.58
N GLN A 161 -10.02 0.62 5.12
CA GLN A 161 -8.90 0.19 5.95
C GLN A 161 -8.49 1.33 6.89
N THR A 162 -7.93 0.97 8.04
CA THR A 162 -7.65 1.94 9.12
C THR A 162 -6.17 2.29 9.24
N SER A 163 -5.29 1.57 8.55
CA SER A 163 -3.84 1.78 8.60
C SER A 163 -3.15 1.46 7.26
N PRO A 164 -1.96 2.05 6.99
CA PRO A 164 -1.13 1.68 5.85
C PRO A 164 -0.82 0.18 5.77
N GLN A 165 -0.64 -0.48 6.91
CA GLN A 165 -0.43 -1.92 7.04
C GLN A 165 -1.60 -2.71 6.45
N GLU A 166 -2.84 -2.36 6.83
CA GLU A 166 -4.04 -3.02 6.32
C GLU A 166 -4.23 -2.77 4.82
N VAL A 167 -3.94 -1.55 4.35
CA VAL A 167 -4.01 -1.18 2.93
C VAL A 167 -3.05 -2.04 2.11
N VAL A 168 -1.76 -2.03 2.45
CA VAL A 168 -0.74 -2.81 1.71
C VAL A 168 -1.01 -4.30 1.82
N SER A 169 -1.45 -4.78 2.99
CA SER A 169 -1.82 -6.18 3.16
C SER A 169 -2.99 -6.56 2.24
N GLN A 170 -4.02 -5.72 2.10
CA GLN A 170 -5.14 -6.00 1.20
C GLN A 170 -4.69 -6.01 -0.27
N TRP A 171 -3.88 -5.04 -0.69
CA TRP A 171 -3.33 -4.96 -2.05
C TRP A 171 -2.45 -6.14 -2.43
N VAL A 172 -1.89 -6.87 -1.47
CA VAL A 172 -1.00 -8.00 -1.74
C VAL A 172 -1.69 -9.35 -1.51
N GLU A 173 -2.44 -9.46 -0.42
CA GLU A 173 -3.05 -10.71 0.05
C GLU A 173 -4.51 -10.88 -0.38
N GLY A 174 -5.08 -9.88 -1.07
CA GLY A 174 -6.42 -9.94 -1.61
C GLY A 174 -6.65 -11.16 -2.52
N PRO A 175 -7.90 -11.65 -2.61
CA PRO A 175 -8.21 -12.86 -3.39
C PRO A 175 -7.86 -12.72 -4.88
N GLU A 176 -7.99 -11.50 -5.43
CA GLU A 176 -7.69 -11.16 -6.83
C GLU A 176 -6.27 -10.61 -7.02
N GLU A 177 -5.45 -10.63 -5.97
CA GLU A 177 -4.13 -10.02 -5.96
C GLU A 177 -3.04 -11.05 -6.29
N LYS A 178 -2.11 -11.31 -5.36
CA LYS A 178 -1.00 -12.24 -5.64
C LYS A 178 -1.48 -13.66 -5.98
N LEU A 179 -2.59 -14.12 -5.41
CA LEU A 179 -3.08 -15.49 -5.65
C LEU A 179 -3.66 -15.66 -7.06
N ALA A 180 -4.16 -14.58 -7.66
CA ALA A 180 -4.65 -14.57 -9.04
C ALA A 180 -3.53 -14.36 -10.08
N TRP A 181 -2.33 -13.95 -9.64
CA TRP A 181 -1.20 -13.72 -10.53
C TRP A 181 -0.86 -14.95 -11.39
N ASN A 182 -0.79 -14.74 -12.70
CA ASN A 182 -0.38 -15.73 -13.67
C ASN A 182 0.55 -15.11 -14.73
N PRO A 183 1.85 -15.46 -14.77
CA PRO A 183 2.78 -14.88 -15.75
C PRO A 183 2.45 -15.25 -17.21
N LYS A 184 1.63 -16.28 -17.45
CA LYS A 184 1.18 -16.64 -18.81
C LYS A 184 -0.01 -15.81 -19.30
N ASN A 185 -0.70 -15.15 -18.38
CA ASN A 185 -1.82 -14.25 -18.67
C ASN A 185 -1.77 -13.12 -17.63
N PRO A 186 -0.76 -12.24 -17.71
CA PRO A 186 -0.59 -11.17 -16.73
C PRO A 186 -1.79 -10.23 -16.77
N GLN A 187 -2.22 -9.79 -15.60
CA GLN A 187 -3.30 -8.83 -15.43
C GLN A 187 -2.85 -7.78 -14.43
N ASP A 188 -3.29 -6.55 -14.64
CA ASP A 188 -3.11 -5.43 -13.74
C ASP A 188 -3.78 -5.74 -12.40
N SER A 189 -3.03 -5.52 -11.32
CA SER A 189 -3.54 -5.60 -9.95
C SER A 189 -2.72 -4.71 -9.02
N HIS A 190 -3.25 -4.46 -7.83
CA HIS A 190 -2.52 -3.68 -6.82
C HIS A 190 -1.21 -4.39 -6.45
N PHE A 191 -1.24 -5.71 -6.34
CA PHE A 191 -0.05 -6.53 -6.07
C PHE A 191 1.04 -6.29 -7.10
N THR A 192 0.71 -6.34 -8.40
CA THR A 192 1.71 -6.17 -9.46
C THR A 192 2.37 -4.79 -9.42
N GLN A 193 1.63 -3.75 -9.05
CA GLN A 193 2.19 -2.42 -8.83
C GLN A 193 3.08 -2.36 -7.58
N VAL A 194 2.66 -2.96 -6.45
CA VAL A 194 3.45 -2.99 -5.20
C VAL A 194 4.81 -3.64 -5.43
N VAL A 195 4.87 -4.73 -6.19
CA VAL A 195 6.12 -5.49 -6.46
C VAL A 195 6.83 -5.11 -7.76
N TRP A 196 6.38 -4.05 -8.43
CA TRP A 196 6.94 -3.67 -9.73
C TRP A 196 8.43 -3.30 -9.61
N GLU A 197 9.31 -4.05 -10.28
CA GLU A 197 10.75 -3.91 -10.13
C GLU A 197 11.26 -2.52 -10.53
N ALA A 198 10.73 -1.88 -11.56
CA ALA A 198 11.21 -0.58 -12.04
C ALA A 198 10.75 0.62 -11.20
N THR A 199 9.67 0.48 -10.41
CA THR A 199 9.16 1.57 -9.57
C THR A 199 10.15 1.90 -8.45
N ARG A 200 10.38 3.18 -8.18
CA ARG A 200 11.39 3.66 -7.22
C ARG A 200 10.79 4.52 -6.12
N GLU A 201 9.72 5.23 -6.43
CA GLU A 201 9.18 6.28 -5.58
C GLU A 201 7.71 6.01 -5.27
N LEU A 202 7.31 6.37 -4.05
CA LEU A 202 5.96 6.22 -3.53
C LEU A 202 5.52 7.53 -2.87
N GLY A 203 4.29 7.95 -3.10
CA GLY A 203 3.66 9.00 -2.30
C GLY A 203 2.16 8.72 -2.15
N CYS A 204 1.66 8.84 -0.93
CA CYS A 204 0.29 8.47 -0.60
C CYS A 204 -0.43 9.60 0.14
N ALA A 205 -1.75 9.60 0.00
CA ALA A 205 -2.66 10.47 0.74
C ALA A 205 -3.85 9.67 1.28
N VAL A 206 -4.48 10.20 2.32
CA VAL A 206 -5.71 9.67 2.90
C VAL A 206 -6.70 10.80 3.11
N THR A 207 -7.98 10.52 2.90
CA THR A 207 -9.08 11.44 3.23
C THR A 207 -10.20 10.69 3.94
N SER A 208 -10.81 11.34 4.93
CA SER A 208 -11.99 10.83 5.63
C SER A 208 -13.24 11.28 4.88
N CYS A 209 -13.87 10.35 4.16
CA CYS A 209 -15.01 10.60 3.29
C CYS A 209 -16.33 10.28 4.02
N PRO A 210 -17.26 11.23 4.20
CA PRO A 210 -18.57 10.95 4.80
C PRO A 210 -19.38 9.90 4.01
N THR A 211 -19.27 9.98 2.69
CA THR A 211 -19.83 9.06 1.71
C THR A 211 -18.84 8.89 0.57
N MET A 212 -18.95 7.81 -0.21
CA MET A 212 -18.07 7.57 -1.34
C MET A 212 -18.86 7.17 -2.58
N VAL A 213 -18.55 7.79 -3.71
CA VAL A 213 -19.16 7.47 -4.99
C VAL A 213 -18.49 6.22 -5.57
N GLY A 214 -19.26 5.33 -6.19
CA GLY A 214 -18.76 4.14 -6.90
C GLY A 214 -18.68 2.87 -6.06
N VAL A 215 -18.81 2.98 -4.73
CA VAL A 215 -18.91 1.80 -3.85
C VAL A 215 -19.71 2.16 -2.58
N SER A 216 -20.50 1.20 -2.11
CA SER A 216 -21.31 1.33 -0.89
C SER A 216 -20.66 0.51 0.22
N LEU A 217 -20.04 1.20 1.18
CA LEU A 217 -19.45 0.58 2.36
C LEU A 217 -20.33 0.86 3.59
N PRO A 218 -20.48 -0.11 4.51
CA PRO A 218 -21.33 0.06 5.69
C PRO A 218 -20.78 1.06 6.72
N GLN A 219 -19.48 1.34 6.69
CA GLN A 219 -18.82 2.29 7.58
C GLN A 219 -18.91 3.74 7.07
N SER A 220 -19.02 4.69 8.01
CA SER A 220 -18.89 6.13 7.76
C SER A 220 -18.27 6.79 9.01
N PRO A 221 -17.25 7.67 8.87
CA PRO A 221 -16.60 8.04 7.63
C PRO A 221 -15.72 6.91 7.06
N ILE A 222 -15.55 6.91 5.75
CA ILE A 222 -14.71 5.97 5.01
C ILE A 222 -13.33 6.59 4.84
N GLN A 223 -12.29 5.92 5.33
CA GLN A 223 -10.92 6.31 5.00
C GLN A 223 -10.62 5.89 3.56
N PHE A 224 -10.41 6.85 2.67
CA PHE A 224 -10.03 6.62 1.29
C PHE A 224 -8.54 6.91 1.11
N TRP A 225 -7.79 5.87 0.73
CA TRP A 225 -6.35 5.88 0.58
C TRP A 225 -5.99 5.84 -0.90
N VAL A 226 -5.06 6.69 -1.31
CA VAL A 226 -4.52 6.72 -2.66
C VAL A 226 -3.01 6.74 -2.56
N CYS A 227 -2.34 5.84 -3.28
CA CYS A 227 -0.89 5.82 -3.42
C CYS A 227 -0.50 5.93 -4.89
N GLU A 228 0.46 6.81 -5.15
CA GLU A 228 1.03 7.09 -6.46
C GLU A 228 2.45 6.53 -6.52
N TYR A 229 2.81 5.98 -7.68
CA TYR A 229 4.06 5.24 -7.91
C TYR A 229 4.81 5.82 -9.10
N ASN A 230 6.13 6.04 -8.95
CA ASN A 230 6.98 6.54 -10.03
C ASN A 230 8.30 5.76 -10.16
N PRO A 231 8.69 5.32 -11.36
CA PRO A 231 7.88 5.18 -12.57
C PRO A 231 6.64 4.28 -12.35
N SER A 232 5.63 4.46 -13.19
CA SER A 232 4.39 3.66 -13.15
C SER A 232 4.68 2.17 -13.35
N GLY A 233 3.90 1.34 -12.66
CA GLY A 233 3.83 -0.09 -12.88
C GLY A 233 2.81 -0.45 -13.95
N ASN A 234 2.51 -1.75 -14.03
CA ASN A 234 1.41 -2.29 -14.85
C ASN A 234 1.46 -1.89 -16.33
N VAL A 235 2.67 -1.79 -16.87
CA VAL A 235 2.86 -1.59 -18.31
C VAL A 235 2.74 -2.96 -18.99
N GLU A 236 1.72 -3.12 -19.83
CA GLU A 236 1.30 -4.40 -20.45
C GLU A 236 2.44 -5.29 -20.97
N THR A 237 3.46 -4.70 -21.59
CA THR A 237 4.57 -5.46 -22.20
C THR A 237 5.72 -5.76 -21.24
N LEU A 238 5.67 -5.27 -20.00
CA LEU A 238 6.81 -5.27 -19.07
C LEU A 238 6.58 -6.12 -17.81
N TYR A 239 5.47 -6.84 -17.72
CA TYR A 239 5.15 -7.70 -16.58
C TYR A 239 6.22 -8.72 -16.22
N LEU A 240 6.67 -9.52 -17.19
CA LEU A 240 7.66 -10.58 -16.95
C LEU A 240 9.04 -10.05 -16.56
N LYS A 241 9.33 -8.79 -16.89
CA LYS A 241 10.54 -8.10 -16.46
C LYS A 241 10.42 -7.61 -15.01
N ASN A 242 9.24 -7.19 -14.59
CA ASN A 242 9.07 -6.42 -13.34
C ASN A 242 8.43 -7.19 -12.20
N VAL A 243 7.68 -8.27 -12.45
CA VAL A 243 6.97 -9.03 -11.42
C VAL A 243 7.68 -10.37 -11.22
N HIS A 244 8.50 -10.46 -10.16
CA HIS A 244 9.36 -11.62 -9.86
C HIS A 244 8.57 -12.69 -9.09
N ALA A 245 7.48 -13.17 -9.68
CA ALA A 245 6.58 -14.15 -9.07
C ALA A 245 6.15 -15.25 -10.04
N LEU A 246 6.10 -16.49 -9.54
CA LEU A 246 5.48 -17.64 -10.19
C LEU A 246 3.95 -17.54 -10.12
N ALA A 247 3.25 -18.34 -10.93
CA ALA A 247 1.80 -18.46 -10.84
C ALA A 247 1.32 -18.73 -9.39
N GLY A 248 0.27 -18.03 -8.97
CA GLY A 248 -0.19 -18.03 -7.58
C GLY A 248 0.64 -17.16 -6.64
N GLY A 249 1.42 -16.21 -7.18
CA GLY A 249 2.08 -15.15 -6.41
C GLY A 249 3.25 -15.60 -5.56
N LYS A 250 3.80 -16.80 -5.77
CA LYS A 250 4.99 -17.24 -5.03
C LYS A 250 6.23 -16.53 -5.57
N PRO A 251 7.15 -16.04 -4.73
CA PRO A 251 8.38 -15.42 -5.22
C PRO A 251 9.15 -16.38 -6.14
N SER A 252 9.59 -15.89 -7.31
CA SER A 252 10.53 -16.64 -8.14
C SER A 252 11.90 -16.57 -7.49
N ARG A 253 12.56 -17.72 -7.25
CA ARG A 253 13.95 -17.72 -6.75
C ARG A 253 14.82 -16.98 -7.76
N ARG A 254 15.57 -15.98 -7.28
CA ARG A 254 16.71 -15.42 -8.01
C ARG A 254 17.89 -16.37 -7.93
#